data_AF-A0A2N2E2S2-F1
#
_entry.id   AF-A0A2N2E2S2-F1
#
_cell.length_a   1.000
_cell.length_b   1.000
_cell.length_c   1.000
_cell.angle_alpha   90.00
_cell.angle_beta   90.00
_cell.angle_gamma   90.00
#
_symmetry.space_group_name_H-M   'P 1'
#
loop_
_entity.id
_entity.type
_entity.pdbx_description
1 polymer ?
#
loop_
_entity_poly.entity_id
_entity_poly.type
_entity_poly.pdbx_seq_one_letter_code
_entity_poly.pdbx_strand_id
1 'polypeptide(L)'
;MQIFERSLIVVGHSNDELTVYGKSGYIERIKQNNVEFVDRKCRYFGSDLNTAKLCFKDKISVRKNSPICVCATRKILLFKINCSVTNQPIWFRYSPNMNYKKIDVDKYGIFYDKEFLIIASFSKHKYNTQINRIKEFIDFCVVCSNCTKLSCAGCR
;
A
#
# COMPACT_ATOMS: atom_id res chain seq x y z
N MET A 1 -5.68 10.54 14.06
CA MET A 1 -5.07 9.25 14.42
C MET A 1 -5.80 8.05 13.81
N GLN A 2 -7.13 7.93 13.95
CA GLN A 2 -7.94 6.82 13.38
C GLN A 2 -7.82 6.65 11.85
N ILE A 3 -7.58 7.73 11.13
CA ILE A 3 -7.49 7.78 9.66
C ILE A 3 -6.39 6.85 9.12
N PHE A 4 -5.21 6.86 9.74
CA PHE A 4 -4.07 6.08 9.28
C PHE A 4 -4.30 4.57 9.41
N GLU A 5 -4.94 4.13 10.49
CA GLU A 5 -5.21 2.72 10.74
C GLU A 5 -6.32 2.16 9.83
N ARG A 6 -7.28 3.01 9.47
CA ARG A 6 -8.41 2.66 8.60
C ARG A 6 -8.11 2.79 7.11
N SER A 7 -7.09 3.57 6.72
CA SER A 7 -6.73 3.78 5.31
C SER A 7 -6.37 2.48 4.59
N LEU A 8 -7.16 2.18 3.55
CA LEU A 8 -6.98 1.08 2.60
C LEU A 8 -6.44 1.59 1.26
N ILE A 9 -6.95 2.72 0.77
CA ILE A 9 -6.54 3.32 -0.50
C ILE A 9 -6.33 4.82 -0.30
N VAL A 10 -5.27 5.36 -0.89
CA VAL A 10 -4.97 6.80 -0.89
C VAL A 10 -4.83 7.23 -2.34
N VAL A 11 -5.69 8.15 -2.76
CA VAL A 11 -5.71 8.71 -4.12
C VAL A 11 -5.29 10.17 -4.04
N GLY A 12 -4.17 10.53 -4.66
CA GLY A 12 -3.73 11.92 -4.76
C GLY A 12 -4.38 12.63 -5.94
N HIS A 13 -4.76 13.88 -5.74
CA HIS A 13 -5.32 14.80 -6.74
C HIS A 13 -4.33 15.95 -7.01
N SER A 14 -4.73 16.92 -7.84
CA SER A 14 -4.01 18.19 -7.99
C SER A 14 -4.10 19.03 -6.70
N ASN A 15 -3.15 19.95 -6.49
CA ASN A 15 -3.13 20.94 -5.39
C ASN A 15 -3.01 20.36 -3.97
N ASP A 16 -2.21 19.30 -3.80
CA ASP A 16 -1.99 18.65 -2.50
C ASP A 16 -3.29 18.21 -1.81
N GLU A 17 -4.32 17.86 -2.57
CA GLU A 17 -5.50 17.21 -2.03
C GLU A 17 -5.42 15.71 -2.27
N LEU A 18 -5.75 14.91 -1.26
CA LEU A 18 -5.87 13.47 -1.41
C LEU A 18 -7.21 13.00 -0.84
N THR A 19 -7.69 11.86 -1.36
CA THR A 19 -8.84 11.14 -0.82
C THR A 19 -8.38 9.81 -0.25
N VAL A 20 -8.70 9.58 1.02
CA VAL A 20 -8.46 8.33 1.73
C VAL A 20 -9.73 7.52 1.74
N TYR A 21 -9.65 6.26 1.30
CA TYR A 21 -10.72 5.28 1.40
C TYR A 21 -10.35 4.25 2.46
N GLY A 22 -11.27 3.96 3.37
CA GLY A 22 -11.13 2.97 4.43
C GLY A 22 -12.23 1.91 4.39
N LYS A 23 -12.26 1.04 5.40
CA LYS A 23 -13.32 0.03 5.57
C LYS A 23 -14.69 0.67 5.74
N SER A 24 -15.76 -0.05 5.39
CA SER A 24 -17.14 0.38 5.60
C SER A 24 -17.49 1.69 4.90
N GLY A 25 -16.92 1.89 3.71
CA GLY A 25 -17.16 3.10 2.91
C GLY A 25 -16.62 4.39 3.53
N TYR A 26 -15.69 4.32 4.49
CA TYR A 26 -15.05 5.51 5.06
C TYR A 26 -14.32 6.29 3.96
N ILE A 27 -14.64 7.57 3.80
CA ILE A 27 -14.01 8.46 2.82
C ILE A 27 -13.65 9.78 3.50
N GLU A 28 -12.42 10.24 3.32
CA GLU A 28 -11.97 11.52 3.84
C GLU A 28 -11.09 12.26 2.82
N ARG A 29 -11.25 13.58 2.74
CA ARG A 29 -10.40 14.46 1.93
C ARG A 29 -9.42 15.21 2.82
N ILE A 30 -8.15 15.19 2.46
CA ILE A 30 -7.07 15.79 3.25
C ILE A 30 -6.26 16.70 2.34
N LYS A 31 -5.96 17.92 2.80
CA LYS A 31 -4.99 18.81 2.17
C LYS A 31 -3.58 18.39 2.57
N GLN A 32 -3.08 17.36 1.90
CA GLN A 32 -1.71 16.89 2.01
C GLN A 32 -1.29 16.16 0.72
N ASN A 33 0.01 16.23 0.38
CA ASN A 33 0.58 15.42 -0.68
C ASN A 33 0.53 13.90 -0.34
N ASN A 34 0.30 13.05 -1.34
CA ASN A 34 0.19 11.60 -1.12
C ASN A 34 1.49 10.97 -0.59
N VAL A 35 2.66 11.46 -0.99
CA VAL A 35 3.96 10.95 -0.54
C VAL A 35 4.17 11.31 0.92
N GLU A 36 3.86 12.55 1.30
CA GLU A 36 3.96 13.01 2.69
C GLU A 36 2.97 12.26 3.59
N PHE A 37 1.76 11.98 3.12
CA PHE A 37 0.79 11.18 3.88
C PHE A 37 1.34 9.78 4.17
N VAL A 38 1.92 9.13 3.15
CA VAL A 38 2.52 7.79 3.31
C VAL A 38 3.76 7.87 4.21
N ASP A 39 4.62 8.88 4.07
CA ASP A 39 5.78 9.07 4.95
C ASP A 39 5.36 9.27 6.41
N ARG A 40 4.35 10.11 6.69
CA ARG A 40 3.79 10.26 8.04
C ARG A 40 3.23 8.95 8.57
N LYS A 41 2.58 8.15 7.72
CA LYS A 41 2.12 6.80 8.10
C LYS A 41 3.30 5.91 8.45
N CYS A 42 4.38 5.94 7.69
CA CYS A 42 5.61 5.21 8.03
C CYS A 42 6.13 5.66 9.40
N ARG A 43 6.31 6.98 9.60
CA ARG A 43 6.89 7.54 10.83
C ARG A 43 6.06 7.22 12.06
N TYR A 44 4.74 7.20 11.92
CA TYR A 44 3.83 6.77 12.97
C TYR A 44 4.12 5.33 13.46
N PHE A 45 4.58 4.44 12.57
CA PHE A 45 4.98 3.08 12.90
C PHE A 45 6.49 2.92 13.16
N GLY A 46 7.24 4.02 13.27
CA GLY A 46 8.64 4.03 13.73
C GLY A 46 9.70 4.01 12.64
N SER A 47 9.35 4.20 11.36
CA SER A 47 10.34 4.26 10.26
C SER A 47 10.00 5.35 9.26
N ASP A 48 10.94 5.88 8.48
CA ASP A 48 10.58 6.75 7.35
C ASP A 48 10.23 5.95 6.08
N LEU A 49 9.73 6.63 5.05
CA LEU A 49 9.37 6.01 3.77
C LEU A 49 10.55 5.34 3.07
N ASN A 50 11.77 5.85 3.22
CA ASN A 50 12.96 5.28 2.57
C ASN A 50 13.39 3.99 3.28
N THR A 51 13.40 3.97 4.61
CA THR A 51 13.61 2.75 5.39
C THR A 51 12.57 1.69 5.04
N ALA A 52 11.29 2.06 4.93
CA ALA A 52 10.20 1.15 4.56
C ALA A 52 10.37 0.55 3.15
N LYS A 53 10.95 1.31 2.19
CA LYS A 53 11.30 0.83 0.85
C LYS A 53 12.50 -0.13 0.88
N LEU A 54 13.56 0.22 1.60
CA LEU A 54 14.78 -0.58 1.70
C LEU A 54 14.49 -1.95 2.32
N CYS A 55 13.74 -1.97 3.43
CA CYS A 55 13.32 -3.19 4.10
C CYS A 55 12.66 -4.20 3.15
N PHE A 56 11.87 -3.71 2.20
CA PHE A 56 11.22 -4.56 1.21
C PHE A 56 12.17 -4.97 0.08
N LYS A 57 12.96 -4.01 -0.44
CA LYS A 57 13.89 -4.22 -1.56
C LYS A 57 14.97 -5.25 -1.23
N ASP A 58 15.54 -5.20 -0.03
CA ASP A 58 16.65 -6.06 0.39
C ASP A 58 16.21 -7.51 0.52
N LYS A 59 14.92 -7.76 0.81
CA LYS A 59 14.40 -9.12 1.02
C LYS A 59 13.98 -9.84 -0.25
N ILE A 60 13.47 -9.13 -1.26
CA ILE A 60 12.93 -9.78 -2.48
C ILE A 60 13.52 -9.24 -3.79
N SER A 61 14.68 -8.58 -3.75
CA SER A 61 15.45 -8.15 -4.94
C SER A 61 14.67 -7.28 -5.95
N VAL A 62 13.64 -6.55 -5.51
CA VAL A 62 12.83 -5.70 -6.41
C VAL A 62 13.51 -4.35 -6.66
N ARG A 63 13.97 -4.12 -7.90
CA ARG A 63 14.73 -2.91 -8.25
C ARG A 63 13.89 -1.64 -8.44
N LYS A 64 12.67 -1.75 -8.97
CA LYS A 64 11.82 -0.60 -9.35
C LYS A 64 10.38 -0.77 -8.87
N ASN A 65 9.77 0.34 -8.47
CA ASN A 65 8.39 0.41 -7.96
C ASN A 65 8.14 -0.68 -6.92
N SER A 66 9.06 -0.80 -5.96
CA SER A 66 8.91 -1.71 -4.85
C SER A 66 7.71 -1.29 -3.99
N PRO A 67 6.91 -2.25 -3.50
CA PRO A 67 6.12 -2.07 -2.30
C PRO A 67 6.99 -1.59 -1.12
N ILE A 68 6.31 -1.14 -0.08
CA ILE A 68 6.91 -0.72 1.17
C ILE A 68 6.34 -1.54 2.32
N CYS A 69 7.20 -1.88 3.28
CA CYS A 69 6.79 -2.48 4.54
C CYS A 69 6.77 -1.39 5.62
N VAL A 70 5.57 -0.88 5.93
CA VAL A 70 5.39 0.14 6.97
C VAL A 70 5.49 -0.47 8.36
N CYS A 71 4.93 -1.66 8.56
CA CYS A 71 5.01 -2.36 9.83
C CYS A 71 4.82 -3.86 9.58
N ALA A 72 5.89 -4.66 9.68
CA ALA A 72 5.79 -6.09 9.40
C ALA A 72 4.99 -6.85 10.46
N THR A 73 5.11 -6.48 11.75
CA THR A 73 4.36 -7.13 12.84
C THR A 73 2.85 -6.97 12.66
N ARG A 74 2.39 -5.79 12.21
CA ARG A 74 0.99 -5.53 11.87
C ARG A 74 0.64 -5.82 10.40
N LYS A 75 1.57 -6.39 9.63
CA LYS A 75 1.44 -6.67 8.18
C LYS A 75 0.91 -5.46 7.38
N ILE A 76 1.35 -4.25 7.74
CA ILE A 76 0.99 -3.02 7.03
C ILE A 76 1.97 -2.85 5.87
N LEU A 77 1.53 -3.29 4.70
CA LEU A 77 2.29 -3.22 3.46
C LEU A 77 1.53 -2.31 2.51
N LEU A 78 2.24 -1.39 1.84
CA LEU A 78 1.64 -0.54 0.81
C LEU A 78 2.38 -0.70 -0.51
N PHE A 79 1.67 -0.47 -1.60
CA PHE A 79 2.24 -0.40 -2.93
C PHE A 79 1.57 0.71 -3.73
N LYS A 80 2.31 1.27 -4.68
CA LYS A 80 1.82 2.33 -5.56
C LYS A 80 1.53 1.80 -6.95
N ILE A 81 0.45 2.28 -7.54
CA ILE A 81 0.08 2.02 -8.93
C ILE A 81 -0.19 3.35 -9.62
N ASN A 82 0.44 3.57 -10.76
CA ASN A 82 0.14 4.74 -11.58
C ASN A 82 -1.29 4.60 -12.11
N CYS A 83 -2.06 5.66 -11.93
CA CYS A 83 -3.42 5.77 -12.44
C CYS A 83 -3.41 6.58 -13.72
N SER A 84 -4.19 6.22 -14.73
CA SER A 84 -4.24 6.99 -15.99
C SER A 84 -5.08 8.26 -15.87
N VAL A 85 -5.90 8.39 -14.83
CA VAL A 85 -6.81 9.54 -14.64
C VAL A 85 -6.32 10.58 -13.63
N THR A 86 -5.26 10.28 -12.88
CA THR A 86 -4.67 11.21 -11.91
C THR A 86 -3.18 11.39 -12.17
N ASN A 87 -2.67 12.61 -11.98
CA ASN A 87 -1.24 12.90 -12.12
C ASN A 87 -0.39 12.30 -10.98
N GLN A 88 -1.04 11.81 -9.92
CA GLN A 88 -0.39 11.14 -8.81
C GLN A 88 -0.75 9.64 -8.78
N PRO A 89 0.17 8.77 -8.32
CA PRO A 89 -0.14 7.35 -8.18
C PRO A 89 -1.14 7.11 -7.03
N ILE A 90 -1.90 6.03 -7.16
CA ILE A 90 -2.75 5.51 -6.09
C ILE A 90 -1.89 4.61 -5.21
N TRP A 91 -1.96 4.83 -3.90
CA TRP A 91 -1.38 3.92 -2.91
C TRP A 91 -2.45 2.98 -2.39
N PHE A 92 -2.13 1.69 -2.44
CA PHE A 92 -2.96 0.63 -1.93
C PHE A 92 -2.28 0.04 -0.70
N ARG A 93 -3.04 -0.14 0.38
CA ARG A 93 -2.67 -1.04 1.46
C ARG A 93 -3.01 -2.45 1.01
N TYR A 94 -2.05 -3.37 1.13
CA TYR A 94 -2.34 -4.78 0.91
C TYR A 94 -3.35 -5.29 1.93
N SER A 95 -4.36 -5.97 1.42
CA SER A 95 -5.29 -6.76 2.21
C SER A 95 -5.72 -7.98 1.40
N PRO A 96 -5.76 -9.18 2.00
CA PRO A 96 -6.22 -10.38 1.30
C PRO A 96 -7.69 -10.28 0.87
N ASN A 97 -8.48 -9.43 1.54
CA ASN A 97 -9.90 -9.23 1.24
C ASN A 97 -10.14 -8.17 0.16
N MET A 98 -9.07 -7.52 -0.31
CA MET A 98 -9.16 -6.53 -1.38
C MET A 98 -9.09 -7.21 -2.74
N ASN A 99 -10.11 -6.99 -3.57
CA ASN A 99 -10.19 -7.51 -4.93
C ASN A 99 -10.60 -6.42 -5.92
N TYR A 100 -10.47 -6.71 -7.21
CA TYR A 100 -10.94 -5.82 -8.27
C TYR A 100 -11.79 -6.57 -9.28
N LYS A 101 -12.73 -5.85 -9.90
CA LYS A 101 -13.54 -6.33 -11.02
C LYS A 101 -13.42 -5.36 -12.19
N LYS A 102 -13.31 -5.89 -13.41
CA LYS A 102 -13.27 -5.06 -14.62
C LYS A 102 -14.65 -4.44 -14.83
N ILE A 103 -14.69 -3.12 -15.01
CA ILE A 103 -15.91 -2.35 -15.31
C ILE A 103 -15.91 -1.89 -16.78
N ASP A 104 -14.73 -1.54 -17.30
CA ASP A 104 -14.54 -1.02 -18.66
C ASP A 104 -13.16 -1.46 -19.20
N VAL A 105 -12.78 -1.06 -20.41
CA VAL A 105 -11.51 -1.41 -21.07
C VAL A 105 -10.32 -1.26 -20.12
N ASP A 106 -10.22 -0.11 -19.43
CA ASP A 106 -9.13 0.22 -18.50
C ASP A 106 -9.60 0.60 -17.08
N LYS A 107 -10.90 0.45 -16.78
CA LYS A 107 -11.46 0.82 -15.46
C LYS A 107 -11.78 -0.42 -14.65
N TYR A 108 -11.40 -0.37 -13.38
CA TYR A 108 -11.64 -1.44 -12.42
C TYR A 108 -12.34 -0.90 -11.18
N GLY A 109 -13.37 -1.61 -10.73
CA GLY A 109 -13.96 -1.40 -9.41
C GLY A 109 -13.11 -2.12 -8.37
N ILE A 110 -12.69 -1.41 -7.33
CA ILE A 110 -11.97 -1.96 -6.18
C ILE A 110 -12.95 -2.23 -5.06
N PHE A 111 -12.84 -3.41 -4.46
CA PHE A 111 -13.72 -3.86 -3.38
C PHE A 111 -12.89 -4.34 -2.19
N TYR A 112 -13.43 -4.18 -0.98
CA TYR A 112 -12.91 -4.74 0.26
C TYR A 112 -14.06 -5.47 0.98
N ASP A 113 -13.91 -6.75 1.31
CA ASP A 113 -14.98 -7.55 1.95
C ASP A 113 -16.33 -7.49 1.19
N LYS A 114 -16.26 -7.41 -0.16
CA LYS A 114 -17.38 -7.21 -1.10
C LYS A 114 -18.01 -5.81 -1.10
N GLU A 115 -17.57 -4.92 -0.22
CA GLU A 115 -17.96 -3.51 -0.25
C GLU A 115 -17.20 -2.79 -1.37
N PHE A 116 -17.93 -2.06 -2.20
CA PHE A 116 -17.34 -1.24 -3.24
C PHE A 116 -16.65 -0.01 -2.62
N LEU A 117 -15.39 0.22 -2.99
CA LEU A 117 -14.61 1.37 -2.51
C LEU A 117 -14.53 2.46 -3.58
N ILE A 118 -13.95 2.15 -4.74
CA ILE A 118 -13.67 3.12 -5.81
C ILE A 118 -13.66 2.49 -7.20
N ILE A 119 -13.80 3.34 -8.23
CA ILE A 119 -13.34 3.03 -9.59
C ILE A 119 -11.94 3.62 -9.77
N ALA A 120 -11.01 2.83 -10.30
CA ALA A 120 -9.68 3.29 -10.65
C ALA A 120 -9.23 2.76 -12.01
N SER A 121 -8.44 3.54 -12.72
CA SER A 121 -7.91 3.18 -14.04
C SER A 121 -6.44 2.81 -13.95
N PHE A 122 -6.11 1.53 -14.09
CA PHE A 122 -4.74 1.03 -13.94
C PHE A 122 -4.45 -0.25 -14.72
N SER A 123 -3.16 -0.55 -14.92
CA SER A 123 -2.72 -1.80 -15.53
C SER A 123 -2.91 -2.99 -14.58
N LYS A 124 -3.78 -3.93 -14.97
CA LYS A 124 -4.01 -5.21 -14.27
C LYS A 124 -2.71 -5.96 -13.98
N HIS A 125 -1.83 -6.03 -14.97
CA HIS A 125 -0.53 -6.69 -14.83
C HIS A 125 0.31 -6.03 -13.73
N LYS A 126 0.42 -4.70 -13.73
CA LYS A 126 1.16 -3.97 -12.69
C LYS A 126 0.57 -4.20 -11.30
N TYR A 127 -0.76 -4.18 -11.16
CA TYR A 127 -1.42 -4.45 -9.89
C TYR A 127 -1.10 -5.85 -9.36
N ASN A 128 -1.32 -6.89 -10.18
CA ASN A 128 -1.07 -8.27 -9.80
C ASN A 128 0.41 -8.51 -9.45
N THR A 129 1.34 -7.91 -10.19
CA THR A 129 2.77 -7.96 -9.88
C THR A 129 3.09 -7.38 -8.49
N GLN A 130 2.45 -6.28 -8.09
CA GLN A 130 2.65 -5.73 -6.73
C GLN A 130 2.08 -6.66 -5.66
N ILE A 131 0.90 -7.24 -5.89
CA ILE A 131 0.30 -8.22 -4.98
C ILE A 131 1.19 -9.45 -4.81
N ASN A 132 1.73 -9.99 -5.90
CA ASN A 132 2.60 -11.17 -5.86
C ASN A 132 3.90 -10.88 -5.09
N ARG A 133 4.55 -9.74 -5.35
CA ARG A 133 5.72 -9.30 -4.58
C ARG A 133 5.44 -9.22 -3.09
N ILE A 134 4.27 -8.71 -2.72
CA ILE A 134 3.88 -8.63 -1.31
C ILE A 134 3.67 -10.01 -0.70
N LYS A 135 3.04 -10.94 -1.44
CA LYS A 135 2.88 -12.32 -0.99
C LYS A 135 4.24 -13.00 -0.77
N GLU A 136 5.14 -12.89 -1.73
CA GLU A 136 6.52 -13.40 -1.63
C GLU A 136 7.25 -12.82 -0.40
N PHE A 137 7.10 -11.52 -0.13
CA PHE A 137 7.67 -10.90 1.07
C PHE A 137 7.07 -11.43 2.37
N ILE A 138 5.74 -11.64 2.40
CA ILE A 138 5.05 -12.22 3.57
C ILE A 138 5.55 -13.63 3.81
N ASP A 139 5.62 -14.46 2.76
CA ASP A 139 6.08 -15.85 2.86
C ASP A 139 7.52 -15.90 3.40
N PHE A 140 8.40 -15.01 2.93
CA PHE A 140 9.75 -14.86 3.48
C PHE A 140 9.75 -14.46 4.96
N CYS A 141 8.87 -13.54 5.37
CA CYS A 141 8.80 -13.08 6.76
C CYS A 141 8.18 -14.11 7.73
N VAL A 142 7.29 -14.98 7.24
CA VAL A 142 6.64 -16.03 8.05
C VAL A 142 7.62 -17.15 8.45
N VAL A 143 8.78 -17.28 7.78
CA VAL A 143 9.83 -18.24 8.14
C VAL A 143 10.69 -17.79 9.34
N CYS A 144 10.48 -16.59 9.90
CA CYS A 144 11.19 -16.14 11.11
C CYS A 144 10.29 -16.19 12.35
N SER A 145 10.05 -17.40 12.88
CA SER A 145 9.25 -17.65 14.09
C SER A 145 9.86 -17.10 15.39
N ASN A 146 11.10 -16.58 15.35
CA ASN A 146 11.90 -16.25 16.54
C ASN A 146 12.14 -14.75 16.77
N CYS A 147 11.54 -13.83 16.00
CA CYS A 147 11.82 -12.39 16.16
C CYS A 147 10.56 -11.56 16.41
N THR A 148 10.36 -11.13 17.66
CA THR A 148 9.30 -10.20 18.09
C THR A 148 9.63 -8.73 17.85
N LYS A 149 10.85 -8.41 17.42
CA LYS A 149 11.27 -7.07 16.99
C LYS A 149 11.59 -7.08 15.51
N LEU A 150 11.13 -6.05 14.79
CA LEU A 150 11.67 -5.66 13.49
C LEU A 150 13.06 -5.03 13.66
N SER A 151 13.99 -5.77 14.25
CA SER A 151 15.42 -5.51 14.10
C SER A 151 15.91 -6.45 12.99
N CYS A 152 15.92 -5.95 11.76
CA CYS A 152 16.66 -6.60 10.69
C CYS A 152 18.15 -6.32 10.92
N ALA A 153 18.85 -7.25 11.57
CA ALA A 153 20.32 -7.35 11.68
C ALA A 153 20.76 -8.61 12.47
N GLY A 154 20.19 -9.81 12.19
CA GLY A 154 20.34 -10.98 13.10
C GLY A 154 20.40 -12.38 12.49
N CYS A 155 20.44 -12.52 11.16
CA CYS A 155 21.20 -13.64 10.55
C CYS A 155 22.59 -13.17 10.07
N ARG A 156 22.99 -11.97 10.54
CA ARG A 156 24.29 -11.54 11.05
C ARG A 156 24.08 -10.17 11.69
#